data_AF-A0A936KS51-F1
#
_entry.id   AF-A0A936KS51-F1
#
_cell.length_a   1.000
_cell.length_b   1.000
_cell.length_c   1.000
_cell.angle_alpha   90.00
_cell.angle_beta   90.00
_cell.angle_gamma   90.00
#
_symmetry.space_group_name_H-M   'P 1'
#
loop_
_entity.id
_entity.type
_entity.pdbx_description
1 polymer ?
#
loop_
_entity_poly.entity_id
_entity_poly.type
_entity_poly.pdbx_seq_one_letter_code
_entity_poly.pdbx_strand_id
1 'polypeptide(L)'
;MSSRKLQYADRVALQQADQAIRKDVFRALVEVITNCNDSYSRLEQAGWSVGGEIIIDVQRKHKNSIIRVRDHAEGMTDIRMDKVVGTYGEATSGLKEDKHVRGMWGRGLKDSIFGLGHGYVRSFKGGNFYTCSLLIKKGIPTFDLEQPVRATVPLRQQYEVPEGNGTILEINVSRDDVKVPQFDNFRNYLQRHFELRPIMSNPRRKIILRDFAPDGKLRQEHQLSYKSPRGEKVLSERIKIQGYPANVKLDVFRSGIQLSTRSEEGDYADGGLLVISKATVISLTMLKFESDPYAAYFYGSMQCDYLHDLLKNDEPVLTATRDGINWTHPFAKALKLAVESKLEPLIEAERKHAVHDEQTKLDKQLRQKIDHALHELNTIAFSELTERREDGLQKIIELPPSGIGFFPERAFVQTGQHLNLLLRVDIAEKSRAGATVSVISNSPEIIIATPQVVIHPHKNDPTIGEARIRVEGRQVGSEGMVTAYIGKLRAEAMVQVHSKKEVLAPAPARSSNALFTDIRFDDRTDSRQRVYFDRVNSSIVIATGAPSVKIYLDENKRLDTTVQGQVLLAELVTEAVCREIARNGVERGKFLVLEGSEADAIQNHFIRLQNRYAHLIHEYIVTM
;
A
#
# COMPACT_ATOMS: atom_id res chain seq x y z
N MET A 1 0.17 29.10 54.11
CA MET A 1 0.67 29.44 52.76
C MET A 1 -0.48 29.31 51.77
N SER A 2 -0.83 30.39 51.06
CA SER A 2 -1.88 30.37 50.04
C SER A 2 -1.32 29.79 48.75
N SER A 3 -1.69 28.56 48.42
CA SER A 3 -1.40 27.96 47.12
C SER A 3 -2.33 28.57 46.07
N ARG A 4 -1.77 29.28 45.09
CA ARG A 4 -2.50 29.78 43.92
C ARG A 4 -2.37 28.77 42.77
N LYS A 5 -3.48 28.51 42.07
CA LYS A 5 -3.48 27.70 40.84
C LYS A 5 -2.63 28.42 39.78
N LEU A 6 -1.67 27.70 39.18
CA LEU A 6 -0.91 28.20 38.03
C LEU A 6 -1.89 28.57 36.90
N GLN A 7 -1.78 29.79 36.38
CA GLN A 7 -2.57 30.23 35.25
C GLN A 7 -1.92 29.73 33.97
N TYR A 8 -2.66 28.96 33.18
CA TYR A 8 -2.22 28.51 31.86
C TYR A 8 -2.26 29.70 30.89
N ALA A 9 -1.15 29.95 30.19
CA ALA A 9 -1.11 30.97 29.15
C ALA A 9 -1.81 30.46 27.87
N ASP A 10 -2.61 31.31 27.22
CA ASP A 10 -3.36 30.98 25.99
C ASP A 10 -2.49 30.41 24.85
N ARG A 11 -1.19 30.75 24.85
CA ARG A 11 -0.19 30.22 23.92
C ARG A 11 0.03 28.71 24.03
N VAL A 12 -0.24 28.11 25.19
CA VAL A 12 -0.04 26.68 25.44
C VAL A 12 -1.05 25.84 24.63
N ALA A 13 -2.30 26.30 24.48
CA ALA A 13 -3.30 25.58 23.70
C ALA A 13 -2.92 25.51 22.21
N LEU A 14 -2.39 26.61 21.65
CA LEU A 14 -1.89 26.62 20.26
C LEU A 14 -0.65 25.73 20.08
N GLN A 15 0.26 25.72 21.07
CA GLN A 15 1.43 24.82 21.03
C GLN A 15 1.02 23.34 21.13
N GLN A 16 0.03 23.02 21.96
CA GLN A 16 -0.53 21.67 22.07
C GLN A 16 -1.18 21.23 20.76
N ALA A 17 -2.00 22.08 20.15
CA ALA A 17 -2.61 21.83 18.85
C ALA A 17 -1.55 21.62 17.75
N ASP A 18 -0.48 22.43 17.75
CA ASP A 18 0.63 22.31 16.80
C ASP A 18 1.39 21.00 16.98
N GLN A 19 1.71 20.61 18.22
CA GLN A 19 2.41 19.35 18.53
C GLN A 19 1.56 18.11 18.24
N ALA A 20 0.25 18.22 18.40
CA ALA A 20 -0.73 17.18 18.10
C ALA A 20 -0.82 16.93 16.59
N ILE A 21 -1.08 17.98 15.81
CA ILE A 21 -1.34 17.87 14.38
C ILE A 21 -0.05 17.80 13.55
N ARG A 22 1.06 18.37 14.03
CA ARG A 22 2.38 18.35 13.37
C ARG A 22 2.33 18.77 11.90
N LYS A 23 1.50 19.77 11.58
CA LYS A 23 1.32 20.32 10.23
C LYS A 23 0.77 19.30 9.22
N ASP A 24 0.15 18.23 9.69
CA ASP A 24 -0.38 17.14 8.87
C ASP A 24 -1.91 17.15 8.86
N VAL A 25 -2.48 17.35 7.68
CA VAL A 25 -3.93 17.36 7.47
C VAL A 25 -4.58 16.01 7.77
N PHE A 26 -3.86 14.90 7.57
CA PHE A 26 -4.40 13.56 7.80
C PHE A 26 -4.62 13.31 9.28
N ARG A 27 -3.70 13.79 10.14
CA ARG A 27 -3.84 13.72 11.60
C ARG A 27 -5.10 14.41 12.11
N ALA A 28 -5.45 15.55 11.52
CA ALA A 28 -6.70 16.25 11.83
C ALA A 28 -7.92 15.46 11.34
N LEU A 29 -7.88 14.97 10.09
CA LEU A 29 -9.00 14.23 9.48
C LEU A 29 -9.30 12.91 10.16
N VAL A 30 -8.27 12.21 10.62
CA VAL A 30 -8.43 10.96 11.38
C VAL A 30 -9.33 11.22 12.59
N GLU A 31 -9.05 12.27 13.36
CA GLU A 31 -9.88 12.64 14.51
C GLU A 31 -11.31 13.02 14.10
N VAL A 32 -11.48 13.76 13.01
CA VAL A 32 -12.80 14.20 12.57
C VAL A 32 -13.66 13.03 12.07
N ILE A 33 -13.11 12.18 11.19
CA ILE A 33 -13.80 11.02 10.62
C ILE A 33 -14.21 10.04 11.73
N THR A 34 -13.35 9.89 12.73
CA THR A 34 -13.62 8.99 13.85
C THR A 34 -14.70 9.54 14.79
N ASN A 35 -14.76 10.86 15.01
CA ASN A 35 -15.88 11.50 15.71
C ASN A 35 -17.22 11.29 14.99
N CYS A 36 -17.23 11.37 13.65
CA CYS A 36 -18.39 11.01 12.84
C CYS A 36 -18.78 9.53 13.04
N ASN A 37 -17.80 8.62 12.95
CA ASN A 37 -18.01 7.18 13.17
C ASN A 37 -18.57 6.89 14.58
N ASP A 38 -18.08 7.57 15.61
CA ASP A 38 -18.52 7.38 16.99
C ASP A 38 -19.96 7.87 17.17
N SER A 39 -20.34 8.97 16.52
CA SER A 39 -21.73 9.45 16.50
C SER A 39 -22.68 8.45 15.83
N TYR A 40 -22.29 7.89 14.69
CA TYR A 40 -23.05 6.81 14.07
C TYR A 40 -23.11 5.55 14.96
N SER A 41 -21.99 5.18 15.59
CA SER A 41 -21.92 3.98 16.44
C SER A 41 -22.85 4.10 17.65
N ARG A 42 -23.00 5.29 18.24
CA ARG A 42 -23.97 5.53 19.34
C ARG A 42 -25.42 5.37 18.88
N LEU A 43 -25.77 5.89 17.70
CA LEU A 43 -27.10 5.70 17.11
C LEU A 43 -27.39 4.22 16.85
N GLU A 44 -26.43 3.49 16.29
CA GLU A 44 -26.55 2.05 16.04
C GLU A 44 -26.71 1.25 17.34
N GLN A 45 -25.94 1.59 18.38
CA GLN A 45 -26.05 0.97 19.71
C GLN A 45 -27.41 1.26 20.36
N ALA A 46 -28.00 2.42 20.08
CA ALA A 46 -29.35 2.77 20.51
C ALA A 46 -30.46 2.17 19.61
N GLY A 47 -30.09 1.33 18.63
CA GLY A 47 -31.03 0.60 17.78
C GLY A 47 -31.57 1.37 16.58
N TRP A 48 -31.02 2.55 16.28
CA TRP A 48 -31.44 3.35 15.12
C TRP A 48 -30.84 2.80 13.83
N SER A 49 -31.65 2.77 12.76
CA SER A 49 -31.17 2.53 11.40
C SER A 49 -30.58 3.82 10.83
N VAL A 50 -29.29 3.80 10.48
CA VAL A 50 -28.54 4.97 10.01
C VAL A 50 -27.68 4.61 8.80
N GLY A 51 -27.47 5.58 7.89
CA GLY A 51 -26.74 5.35 6.64
C GLY A 51 -25.21 5.33 6.77
N GLY A 52 -24.64 5.89 7.85
CA GLY A 52 -23.20 5.91 8.09
C GLY A 52 -22.38 6.69 7.06
N GLU A 53 -22.98 7.68 6.40
CA GLU A 53 -22.34 8.47 5.35
C GLU A 53 -21.47 9.61 5.93
N ILE A 54 -20.21 9.65 5.52
CA ILE A 54 -19.24 10.68 5.91
C ILE A 54 -18.66 11.28 4.63
N ILE A 55 -18.92 12.56 4.39
CA ILE A 55 -18.48 13.25 3.17
C ILE A 55 -17.36 14.21 3.53
N ILE A 56 -16.26 14.14 2.79
CA ILE A 56 -15.05 14.94 2.94
C ILE A 56 -14.87 15.75 1.67
N ASP A 57 -15.09 17.06 1.75
CA ASP A 57 -14.87 17.98 0.65
C ASP A 57 -13.51 18.67 0.82
N VAL A 58 -12.70 18.63 -0.23
CA VAL A 58 -11.41 19.31 -0.27
C VAL A 58 -11.45 20.36 -1.37
N GLN A 59 -11.36 21.63 -0.99
CA GLN A 59 -11.19 22.74 -1.90
C GLN A 59 -9.75 23.26 -1.80
N ARG A 60 -8.87 22.70 -2.63
CA ARG A 60 -7.45 23.07 -2.62
C ARG A 60 -7.23 24.44 -3.27
N LYS A 61 -6.56 25.34 -2.53
CA LYS A 61 -6.17 26.69 -2.97
C LYS A 61 -4.68 26.89 -2.71
N HIS A 62 -4.09 27.91 -3.34
CA HIS A 62 -2.68 28.28 -3.08
C HIS A 62 -2.46 28.69 -1.61
N LYS A 63 -3.43 29.41 -1.04
CA LYS A 63 -3.53 29.72 0.40
C LYS A 63 -4.97 29.52 0.84
N ASN A 64 -5.19 29.24 2.13
CA ASN A 64 -6.53 29.08 2.71
C ASN A 64 -7.33 27.98 2.01
N SER A 65 -6.73 26.81 1.82
CA SER A 65 -7.48 25.63 1.37
C SER A 65 -8.59 25.33 2.37
N ILE A 66 -9.72 24.84 1.90
CA ILE A 66 -10.87 24.52 2.75
C ILE A 66 -11.04 23.01 2.77
N ILE A 67 -11.15 22.45 3.97
CA ILE A 67 -11.50 21.05 4.19
C ILE A 67 -12.81 21.04 4.95
N ARG A 68 -13.84 20.40 4.40
CA ARG A 68 -15.13 20.24 5.07
C ARG A 68 -15.41 18.76 5.28
N VAL A 69 -15.81 18.38 6.48
CA VAL A 69 -16.28 17.02 6.79
C VAL A 69 -17.69 17.12 7.30
N ARG A 70 -18.60 16.32 6.74
CA ARG A 70 -19.99 16.30 7.15
C ARG A 70 -20.51 14.88 7.36
N ASP A 71 -21.39 14.74 8.33
CA ASP A 71 -22.13 13.52 8.63
C ASP A 71 -23.62 13.82 8.82
N HIS A 72 -24.42 12.75 8.79
CA HIS A 72 -25.86 12.74 9.05
C HIS A 72 -26.17 11.95 10.34
N ALA A 73 -25.32 12.11 11.37
CA ALA A 73 -25.44 11.35 12.62
C ALA A 73 -26.29 12.13 13.65
N GLU A 74 -25.81 12.25 14.90
CA GLU A 74 -26.65 12.73 16.00
C GLU A 74 -26.95 14.23 15.92
N GLY A 75 -26.02 15.03 15.40
CA GLY A 75 -26.02 16.48 15.53
C GLY A 75 -25.83 16.98 16.98
N MET A 76 -25.67 18.28 17.14
CA MET A 76 -25.42 18.95 18.43
C MET A 76 -26.27 20.21 18.57
N THR A 77 -26.69 20.50 19.81
CA THR A 77 -27.28 21.79 20.19
C THR A 77 -26.19 22.76 20.63
N ASP A 78 -26.55 24.03 20.82
CA ASP A 78 -25.73 25.08 21.44
C ASP A 78 -25.13 24.65 22.79
N ILE A 79 -25.94 24.11 23.71
CA ILE A 79 -25.49 23.62 25.03
C ILE A 79 -24.45 22.52 24.86
N ARG A 80 -24.66 21.58 23.92
CA ARG A 80 -23.69 20.51 23.67
C ARG A 80 -22.42 21.09 23.04
N MET A 81 -22.53 22.00 22.08
CA MET A 81 -21.39 22.65 21.42
C MET A 81 -20.52 23.41 22.41
N ASP A 82 -21.10 24.23 23.28
CA ASP A 82 -20.37 24.96 24.32
C ASP A 82 -19.58 24.00 25.24
N LYS A 83 -20.24 22.92 25.66
CA LYS A 83 -19.65 21.88 26.51
C LYS A 83 -18.51 21.12 25.83
N VAL A 84 -18.68 20.65 24.59
CA VAL A 84 -17.70 19.75 23.93
C VAL A 84 -16.67 20.49 23.07
N VAL A 85 -17.07 21.61 22.46
CA VAL A 85 -16.20 22.45 21.62
C VAL A 85 -15.61 23.59 22.44
N GLY A 86 -16.43 24.35 23.19
CA GLY A 86 -16.01 25.58 23.88
C GLY A 86 -15.02 25.40 25.04
N THR A 87 -15.05 24.26 25.74
CA THR A 87 -14.22 24.07 26.96
C THR A 87 -12.92 23.31 26.68
N TYR A 88 -11.74 23.92 26.88
CA TYR A 88 -10.43 23.27 26.71
C TYR A 88 -9.93 22.68 28.04
N GLY A 89 -9.51 21.41 28.05
CA GLY A 89 -8.77 20.82 29.18
C GLY A 89 -9.58 20.44 30.44
N GLU A 90 -10.88 20.69 30.52
CA GLU A 90 -11.71 20.11 31.57
C GLU A 90 -12.13 18.70 31.18
N ALA A 91 -11.89 17.72 32.06
CA ALA A 91 -12.53 16.41 31.99
C ALA A 91 -14.03 16.64 32.13
N THR A 92 -14.71 16.87 31.02
CA THR A 92 -16.13 17.21 31.03
C THR A 92 -16.84 16.02 31.64
N SER A 93 -17.43 16.16 32.81
CA SER A 93 -17.94 15.05 33.64
C SER A 93 -18.89 14.10 32.89
N GLY A 94 -19.62 14.61 31.88
CA GLY A 94 -20.45 13.78 30.99
C GLY A 94 -19.68 12.88 30.01
N LEU A 95 -18.41 13.19 29.72
CA LEU A 95 -17.52 12.35 28.90
C LEU A 95 -16.99 11.13 29.66
N LYS A 96 -16.93 11.16 31.01
CA LYS A 96 -16.53 10.00 31.83
C LYS A 96 -17.66 8.94 31.93
N GLU A 97 -18.90 9.33 31.64
CA GLU A 97 -20.09 8.47 31.61
C GLU A 97 -20.45 7.97 30.19
N ASP A 98 -20.17 8.77 29.16
CA ASP A 98 -20.33 8.36 27.75
C ASP A 98 -19.38 7.18 27.44
N LYS A 99 -19.96 6.01 27.14
CA LYS A 99 -19.28 4.70 27.04
C LYS A 99 -18.14 4.61 25.98
N HIS A 100 -17.87 5.66 25.22
CA HIS A 100 -16.91 5.70 24.12
C HIS A 100 -16.30 7.10 23.89
N VAL A 101 -15.61 7.68 24.87
CA VAL A 101 -14.96 8.97 24.64
C VAL A 101 -13.51 8.82 24.16
N ARG A 102 -13.37 8.91 22.85
CA ARG A 102 -12.09 9.04 22.12
C ARG A 102 -11.25 10.25 22.57
N GLY A 103 -11.86 11.31 23.12
CA GLY A 103 -11.15 12.45 23.71
C GLY A 103 -10.17 12.09 24.85
N MET A 104 -10.30 10.88 25.43
CA MET A 104 -9.32 10.32 26.39
C MET A 104 -8.09 9.72 25.70
N TRP A 105 -8.21 9.31 24.43
CA TRP A 105 -7.21 8.56 23.67
C TRP A 105 -6.31 9.43 22.79
N GLY A 106 -6.70 10.67 22.49
CA GLY A 106 -6.07 11.42 21.41
C GLY A 106 -6.41 12.90 21.35
N ARG A 107 -5.97 13.50 20.25
CA ARG A 107 -6.04 14.92 19.86
C ARG A 107 -7.50 15.32 19.72
N GLY A 108 -7.91 16.44 20.29
CA GLY A 108 -9.32 16.84 20.24
C GLY A 108 -9.70 17.50 18.91
N LEU A 109 -11.01 17.60 18.63
CA LEU A 109 -11.57 18.39 17.53
C LEU A 109 -10.95 19.80 17.41
N LYS A 110 -10.67 20.42 18.57
CA LYS A 110 -10.02 21.72 18.67
C LYS A 110 -8.59 21.72 18.14
N ASP A 111 -7.83 20.67 18.45
CA ASP A 111 -6.45 20.53 17.97
C ASP A 111 -6.45 20.38 16.45
N SER A 112 -7.39 19.61 15.90
CA SER A 112 -7.59 19.45 14.46
C SER A 112 -7.84 20.77 13.74
N ILE A 113 -8.62 21.68 14.34
CA ILE A 113 -8.88 23.01 13.77
C ILE A 113 -7.66 23.92 13.95
N PHE A 114 -7.24 24.18 15.19
CA PHE A 114 -6.18 25.16 15.49
C PHE A 114 -4.80 24.73 14.98
N GLY A 115 -4.55 23.42 14.87
CA GLY A 115 -3.33 22.87 14.29
C GLY A 115 -3.19 23.17 12.79
N LEU A 116 -4.30 23.39 12.08
CA LEU A 116 -4.33 23.71 10.65
C LEU A 116 -4.66 25.18 10.35
N GLY A 117 -5.28 25.89 11.30
CA GLY A 117 -5.67 27.29 11.16
C GLY A 117 -6.85 27.65 12.04
N HIS A 118 -8.02 27.83 11.42
CA HIS A 118 -9.26 28.19 12.09
C HIS A 118 -10.43 27.49 11.40
N GLY A 119 -11.61 27.49 12.02
CA GLY A 119 -12.72 26.71 11.49
C GLY A 119 -14.05 26.97 12.15
N TYR A 120 -15.05 26.25 11.66
CA TYR A 120 -16.44 26.35 12.05
C TYR A 120 -17.00 24.96 12.30
N VAL A 121 -17.83 24.83 13.34
CA VAL A 121 -18.66 23.66 13.57
C VAL A 121 -20.11 24.10 13.41
N ARG A 122 -20.82 23.45 12.49
CA ARG A 122 -22.23 23.71 12.22
C ARG A 122 -23.00 22.42 12.45
N SER A 123 -24.22 22.50 12.93
CA SER A 123 -25.01 21.30 13.16
C SER A 123 -26.50 21.54 13.01
N PHE A 124 -27.17 20.54 12.43
CA PHE A 124 -28.61 20.42 12.44
C PHE A 124 -29.02 19.46 13.56
N LYS A 125 -29.87 19.93 14.48
CA LYS A 125 -30.45 19.08 15.52
C LYS A 125 -31.92 19.44 15.72
N GLY A 126 -32.80 18.50 15.42
CA GLY A 126 -34.24 18.72 15.42
C GLY A 126 -34.64 19.78 14.39
N GLY A 127 -35.35 20.82 14.83
CA GLY A 127 -35.83 21.91 13.98
C GLY A 127 -34.85 23.08 13.77
N ASN A 128 -33.66 23.02 14.37
CA ASN A 128 -32.74 24.17 14.46
C ASN A 128 -31.38 23.87 13.83
N PHE A 129 -30.70 24.96 13.47
CA PHE A 129 -29.35 25.04 12.96
C PHE A 129 -28.48 25.82 13.95
N TYR A 130 -27.35 25.25 14.32
CA TYR A 130 -26.42 25.75 15.33
C TYR A 130 -25.06 25.97 14.70
N THR A 131 -24.39 27.06 15.06
CA THR A 131 -23.05 27.41 14.55
C THR A 131 -22.16 27.86 15.68
N CYS A 132 -20.95 27.33 15.74
CA CYS A 132 -19.86 27.92 16.50
C CYS A 132 -18.61 28.08 15.64
N SER A 133 -17.76 29.03 16.01
CA SER A 133 -16.48 29.28 15.36
C SER A 133 -15.30 29.12 16.32
N LEU A 134 -14.20 28.62 15.80
CA LEU A 134 -12.91 28.50 16.49
C LEU A 134 -11.90 29.31 15.68
N LEU A 135 -11.63 30.52 16.17
CA LEU A 135 -10.86 31.56 15.47
C LEU A 135 -9.58 31.92 16.24
N ILE A 136 -8.62 32.53 15.57
CA ILE A 136 -7.42 33.09 16.21
C ILE A 136 -7.48 34.61 16.08
N LYS A 137 -7.84 35.30 17.17
CA LYS A 137 -7.93 36.77 17.22
C LYS A 137 -6.71 37.31 17.96
N LYS A 138 -5.85 38.07 17.27
CA LYS A 138 -4.60 38.64 17.83
C LYS A 138 -3.69 37.59 18.50
N GLY A 139 -3.64 36.37 17.94
CA GLY A 139 -2.83 35.26 18.47
C GLY A 139 -3.47 34.49 19.63
N ILE A 140 -4.74 34.77 19.97
CA ILE A 140 -5.49 34.11 21.03
C ILE A 140 -6.56 33.21 20.39
N PRO A 141 -6.64 31.91 20.75
CA PRO A 141 -7.71 31.04 20.31
C PRO A 141 -9.03 31.46 20.97
N THR A 142 -10.06 31.72 20.16
CA THR A 142 -11.38 32.16 20.61
C THR A 142 -12.47 31.22 20.13
N PHE A 143 -13.44 30.97 20.99
CA PHE A 143 -14.68 30.27 20.68
C PHE A 143 -15.83 31.28 20.69
N ASP A 144 -16.59 31.34 19.60
CA ASP A 144 -17.82 32.14 19.53
C ASP A 144 -18.99 31.21 19.17
N LEU A 145 -20.10 31.30 19.90
CA LEU A 145 -21.33 30.56 19.66
C LEU A 145 -22.42 31.51 19.15
N GLU A 146 -23.00 31.20 18.01
CA GLU A 146 -24.10 31.98 17.43
C GLU A 146 -25.45 31.56 18.01
N GLN A 147 -26.43 32.47 17.96
CA GLN A 147 -27.80 32.13 18.38
C GLN A 147 -28.40 31.06 17.45
N PRO A 148 -29.11 30.05 17.98
CA PRO A 148 -29.77 29.04 17.16
C PRO A 148 -30.77 29.67 16.20
N VAL A 149 -30.73 29.26 14.93
CA VAL A 149 -31.70 29.66 13.91
C VAL A 149 -32.51 28.47 13.44
N ARG A 150 -33.68 28.70 12.83
CA ARG A 150 -34.50 27.60 12.29
C ARG A 150 -33.79 26.93 11.13
N ALA A 151 -33.81 25.59 11.08
CA ALA A 151 -33.25 24.81 9.98
C ALA A 151 -34.12 24.91 8.72
N THR A 152 -33.97 26.00 7.97
CA THR A 152 -34.74 26.27 6.74
C THR A 152 -34.28 25.39 5.58
N VAL A 153 -35.15 25.20 4.57
CA VAL A 153 -34.82 24.46 3.35
C VAL A 153 -33.57 25.02 2.65
N PRO A 154 -33.39 26.36 2.49
CA PRO A 154 -32.16 26.91 1.93
C PRO A 154 -30.90 26.55 2.73
N LEU A 155 -30.94 26.59 4.07
CA LEU A 155 -29.80 26.20 4.90
C LEU A 155 -29.46 24.71 4.74
N ARG A 156 -30.49 23.85 4.74
CA ARG A 156 -30.33 22.41 4.53
C ARG A 156 -29.73 22.09 3.17
N GLN A 157 -30.17 22.77 2.12
CA GLN A 157 -29.59 22.65 0.78
C GLN A 157 -28.14 23.15 0.73
N GLN A 158 -27.84 24.29 1.35
CA GLN A 158 -26.50 24.87 1.38
C GLN A 158 -25.47 23.92 2.01
N TYR A 159 -25.84 23.23 3.08
CA TYR A 159 -24.95 22.31 3.81
C TYR A 159 -25.20 20.84 3.46
N GLU A 160 -25.96 20.55 2.40
CA GLU A 160 -26.31 19.20 1.93
C GLU A 160 -26.78 18.26 3.05
N VAL A 161 -27.57 18.77 4.00
CA VAL A 161 -28.25 17.97 5.05
C VAL A 161 -29.76 18.10 4.83
N PRO A 162 -30.30 17.46 3.78
CA PRO A 162 -31.68 17.68 3.32
C PRO A 162 -32.71 17.32 4.39
N GLU A 163 -32.41 16.31 5.22
CA GLU A 163 -33.27 15.82 6.29
C GLU A 163 -32.48 15.39 7.52
N GLY A 164 -33.19 15.17 8.62
CA GLY A 164 -32.60 14.68 9.86
C GLY A 164 -31.62 15.67 10.52
N ASN A 165 -30.73 15.07 11.31
CA ASN A 165 -29.66 15.75 12.01
C ASN A 165 -28.35 15.57 11.25
N GLY A 166 -27.35 16.38 11.58
CA GLY A 166 -26.02 16.24 11.00
C GLY A 166 -25.04 17.25 11.58
N THR A 167 -23.76 16.99 11.39
CA THR A 167 -22.68 17.89 11.80
C THR A 167 -21.81 18.19 10.60
N ILE A 168 -21.41 19.45 10.46
CA ILE A 168 -20.52 19.94 9.43
C ILE A 168 -19.35 20.63 10.11
N LEU A 169 -18.17 20.05 9.97
CA LEU A 169 -16.92 20.68 10.34
C LEU A 169 -16.30 21.33 9.11
N GLU A 170 -15.87 22.59 9.23
CA GLU A 170 -15.12 23.28 8.19
C GLU A 170 -13.81 23.80 8.78
N ILE A 171 -12.70 23.43 8.15
CA ILE A 171 -11.36 23.87 8.52
C ILE A 171 -10.80 24.70 7.37
N ASN A 172 -10.49 25.96 7.67
CA ASN A 172 -9.71 26.82 6.80
C ASN A 172 -8.24 26.60 7.12
N VAL A 173 -7.53 25.94 6.21
CA VAL A 173 -6.09 25.69 6.30
C VAL A 173 -5.35 26.98 5.97
N SER A 174 -5.29 27.88 6.96
CA SER A 174 -4.75 29.23 6.83
C SER A 174 -3.27 29.33 7.17
N ARG A 175 -2.67 28.23 7.61
CA ARG A 175 -1.24 28.15 7.92
C ARG A 175 -0.41 27.93 6.66
N ASP A 176 0.53 28.85 6.40
CA ASP A 176 1.40 28.79 5.22
C ASP A 176 2.39 27.59 5.25
N ASP A 177 2.66 27.03 6.43
CA ASP A 177 3.54 25.88 6.63
C ASP A 177 2.83 24.51 6.52
N VAL A 178 1.52 24.51 6.24
CA VAL A 178 0.70 23.31 6.03
C VAL A 178 0.36 23.19 4.54
N LYS A 179 0.67 22.04 3.94
CA LYS A 179 0.36 21.75 2.53
C LYS A 179 -0.77 20.74 2.44
N VAL A 180 -1.81 21.08 1.68
CA VAL A 180 -2.86 20.12 1.29
C VAL A 180 -2.39 19.34 0.05
N PRO A 181 -2.28 17.99 0.14
CA PRO A 181 -1.87 17.15 -0.98
C PRO A 181 -2.80 17.24 -2.20
N GLN A 182 -2.31 16.80 -3.36
CA GLN A 182 -3.16 16.56 -4.53
C GLN A 182 -4.17 15.44 -4.24
N PHE A 183 -5.31 15.46 -4.93
CA PHE A 183 -6.43 14.56 -4.65
C PHE A 183 -6.04 13.08 -4.62
N ASP A 184 -5.29 12.58 -5.61
CA ASP A 184 -4.86 11.17 -5.65
C ASP A 184 -4.01 10.78 -4.43
N ASN A 185 -3.09 11.66 -4.02
CA ASN A 185 -2.27 11.43 -2.83
C ASN A 185 -3.11 11.53 -1.56
N PHE A 186 -4.03 12.49 -1.50
CA PHE A 186 -4.94 12.67 -0.38
C PHE A 186 -5.79 11.43 -0.15
N ARG A 187 -6.40 10.92 -1.23
CA ARG A 187 -7.14 9.66 -1.28
C ARG A 187 -6.29 8.50 -0.78
N ASN A 188 -5.11 8.28 -1.38
CA ASN A 188 -4.22 7.17 -1.04
C ASN A 188 -3.80 7.16 0.44
N TYR A 189 -3.33 8.29 0.95
CA TYR A 189 -2.86 8.36 2.33
C TYR A 189 -4.00 8.25 3.34
N LEU A 190 -5.15 8.88 3.07
CA LEU A 190 -6.28 8.84 3.98
C LEU A 190 -6.89 7.43 4.08
N GLN A 191 -7.04 6.70 2.96
CA GLN A 191 -7.61 5.35 2.97
C GLN A 191 -6.67 4.30 3.60
N ARG A 192 -5.35 4.53 3.58
CA ARG A 192 -4.34 3.60 4.13
C ARG A 192 -3.94 3.89 5.58
N HIS A 193 -4.28 5.07 6.10
CA HIS A 193 -3.93 5.49 7.45
C HIS A 193 -4.40 4.46 8.49
N PHE A 194 -3.48 3.98 9.34
CA PHE A 194 -3.73 2.82 10.20
C PHE A 194 -4.94 2.99 11.13
N GLU A 195 -5.14 4.19 11.71
CA GLU A 195 -6.28 4.46 12.60
C GLU A 195 -7.65 4.36 11.92
N LEU A 196 -7.71 4.57 10.60
CA LEU A 196 -8.96 4.57 9.84
C LEU A 196 -9.28 3.21 9.24
N ARG A 197 -8.34 2.26 9.22
CA ARG A 197 -8.54 0.94 8.58
C ARG A 197 -9.82 0.23 9.02
N PRO A 198 -10.14 0.12 10.34
CA PRO A 198 -11.39 -0.54 10.75
C PRO A 198 -12.65 0.20 10.30
N ILE A 199 -12.60 1.53 10.19
CA ILE A 199 -13.72 2.35 9.73
C ILE A 199 -13.88 2.22 8.21
N MET A 200 -12.77 2.31 7.47
CA MET A 200 -12.70 2.20 6.01
C MET A 200 -13.02 0.79 5.49
N SER A 201 -12.90 -0.24 6.34
CA SER A 201 -13.32 -1.62 6.03
C SER A 201 -14.74 -1.94 6.51
N ASN A 202 -15.41 -1.04 7.23
CA ASN A 202 -16.76 -1.30 7.75
C ASN A 202 -17.81 -1.04 6.67
N PRO A 203 -18.60 -2.05 6.24
CA PRO A 203 -19.63 -1.88 5.21
C PRO A 203 -20.78 -0.96 5.67
N ARG A 204 -20.93 -0.69 6.97
CA ARG A 204 -21.90 0.29 7.51
C ARG A 204 -21.40 1.73 7.46
N ARG A 205 -20.22 1.99 6.88
CA ARG A 205 -19.68 3.33 6.70
C ARG A 205 -19.45 3.58 5.23
N LYS A 206 -19.99 4.68 4.73
CA LYS A 206 -19.79 5.15 3.35
C LYS A 206 -19.02 6.45 3.40
N ILE A 207 -17.71 6.38 3.15
CA ILE A 207 -16.82 7.53 3.27
C ILE A 207 -16.52 8.03 1.85
N ILE A 208 -16.86 9.29 1.58
CA ILE A 208 -16.78 9.88 0.25
C ILE A 208 -15.81 11.05 0.29
N LEU A 209 -14.82 11.07 -0.60
CA LEU A 209 -13.89 12.18 -0.80
C LEU A 209 -14.25 12.93 -2.09
N ARG A 210 -14.42 14.24 -2.00
CA ARG A 210 -14.78 15.13 -3.12
C ARG A 210 -13.74 16.21 -3.31
N ASP A 211 -13.30 16.39 -4.55
CA ASP A 211 -12.42 17.50 -4.95
C ASP A 211 -13.24 18.63 -5.53
N PHE A 212 -13.07 19.83 -4.96
CA PHE A 212 -13.71 21.04 -5.44
C PHE A 212 -12.69 21.99 -6.06
N ALA A 213 -13.02 22.51 -7.23
CA ALA A 213 -12.31 23.61 -7.84
C ALA A 213 -12.37 24.87 -6.96
N PRO A 214 -11.43 25.83 -7.12
CA PRO A 214 -11.47 27.09 -6.39
C PRO A 214 -12.75 27.92 -6.60
N ASP A 215 -13.45 27.72 -7.72
CA ASP A 215 -14.74 28.35 -8.04
C ASP A 215 -15.96 27.60 -7.46
N GLY A 216 -15.73 26.50 -6.72
CA GLY A 216 -16.77 25.71 -6.05
C GLY A 216 -17.39 24.61 -6.90
N LYS A 217 -16.89 24.35 -8.12
CA LYS A 217 -17.36 23.22 -8.94
C LYS A 217 -16.75 21.90 -8.49
N LEU A 218 -17.57 20.86 -8.35
CA LEU A 218 -17.10 19.49 -8.12
C LEU A 218 -16.30 19.01 -9.34
N ARG A 219 -15.05 18.59 -9.11
CA ARG A 219 -14.16 18.06 -10.15
C ARG A 219 -14.22 16.55 -10.23
N GLN A 220 -14.19 15.89 -9.08
CA GLN A 220 -14.12 14.44 -8.97
C GLN A 220 -14.58 14.02 -7.57
N GLU A 221 -15.11 12.80 -7.49
CA GLU A 221 -15.57 12.16 -6.26
C GLU A 221 -15.01 10.73 -6.22
N HIS A 222 -14.67 10.25 -5.02
CA HIS A 222 -14.24 8.88 -4.82
C HIS A 222 -14.70 8.32 -3.47
N GLN A 223 -15.24 7.10 -3.46
CA GLN A 223 -15.56 6.39 -2.23
C GLN A 223 -14.30 5.73 -1.65
N LEU A 224 -13.91 6.16 -0.46
CA LEU A 224 -12.76 5.61 0.26
C LEU A 224 -13.11 4.26 0.87
N SER A 225 -12.14 3.35 0.86
CA SER A 225 -12.25 2.03 1.48
C SER A 225 -10.87 1.43 1.70
N TYR A 226 -10.78 0.49 2.64
CA TYR A 226 -9.55 -0.22 2.93
C TYR A 226 -9.76 -1.73 2.84
N LYS A 227 -8.81 -2.42 2.21
CA LYS A 227 -8.67 -3.87 2.25
C LYS A 227 -7.30 -4.21 2.84
N SER A 228 -7.30 -5.08 3.82
CA SER A 228 -6.06 -5.58 4.41
C SER A 228 -5.27 -6.37 3.36
N PRO A 229 -3.93 -6.46 3.49
CA PRO A 229 -3.11 -7.32 2.66
C PRO A 229 -3.66 -8.74 2.58
N ARG A 230 -3.36 -9.43 1.48
CA ARG A 230 -3.62 -10.87 1.38
C ARG A 230 -2.63 -11.62 2.28
N GLY A 231 -3.15 -12.53 3.11
CA GLY A 231 -2.34 -13.31 4.03
C GLY A 231 -3.13 -14.43 4.70
N GLU A 232 -2.39 -15.42 5.19
CA GLU A 232 -2.90 -16.56 5.96
C GLU A 232 -2.94 -16.20 7.44
N LYS A 233 -4.01 -16.55 8.15
CA LYS A 233 -4.08 -16.34 9.60
C LYS A 233 -3.25 -17.40 10.31
N VAL A 234 -2.12 -16.99 10.88
CA VAL A 234 -1.16 -17.87 11.55
C VAL A 234 -1.34 -17.93 13.07
N LEU A 235 -2.04 -16.96 13.66
CA LEU A 235 -2.32 -16.93 15.09
C LEU A 235 -3.67 -16.25 15.39
N SER A 236 -4.42 -16.82 16.35
CA SER A 236 -5.64 -16.22 16.92
C SER A 236 -5.85 -16.73 18.34
N GLU A 237 -5.40 -15.96 19.33
CA GLU A 237 -5.40 -16.39 20.73
C GLU A 237 -5.84 -15.27 21.68
N ARG A 238 -6.43 -15.65 22.82
CA ARG A 238 -6.63 -14.76 23.97
C ARG A 238 -5.58 -15.08 25.03
N ILE A 239 -4.74 -14.11 25.35
CA ILE A 239 -3.59 -14.26 26.23
C ILE A 239 -3.85 -13.48 27.52
N LYS A 240 -3.67 -14.12 28.67
CA LYS A 240 -3.74 -13.48 29.99
C LYS A 240 -2.52 -12.60 30.21
N ILE A 241 -2.72 -11.38 30.72
CA ILE A 241 -1.61 -10.49 31.07
C ILE A 241 -1.21 -10.74 32.52
N GLN A 242 0.03 -11.18 32.73
CA GLN A 242 0.51 -11.49 34.07
C GLN A 242 0.47 -10.27 34.99
N GLY A 243 -0.06 -10.44 36.19
CA GLY A 243 -0.16 -9.36 37.19
C GLY A 243 -1.34 -8.41 37.00
N TYR A 244 -2.20 -8.62 36.00
CA TYR A 244 -3.34 -7.75 35.73
C TYR A 244 -4.62 -8.56 35.44
N PRO A 245 -5.80 -8.04 35.78
CA PRO A 245 -7.08 -8.68 35.47
C PRO A 245 -7.48 -8.43 34.00
N ALA A 246 -6.55 -8.67 33.07
CA ALA A 246 -6.67 -8.28 31.67
C ALA A 246 -6.27 -9.43 30.74
N ASN A 247 -6.88 -9.42 29.56
CA ASN A 247 -6.49 -10.30 28.45
C ASN A 247 -6.26 -9.45 27.21
N VAL A 248 -5.36 -9.92 26.33
CA VAL A 248 -5.21 -9.42 24.97
C VAL A 248 -5.70 -10.47 23.99
N LYS A 249 -6.54 -10.09 23.03
CA LYS A 249 -6.86 -10.92 21.87
C LYS A 249 -5.86 -10.58 20.77
N LEU A 250 -5.04 -11.55 20.37
CA LEU A 250 -3.99 -11.39 19.37
C LEU A 250 -4.38 -12.18 18.11
N ASP A 251 -4.55 -11.47 17.00
CA ASP A 251 -4.79 -12.02 15.67
C ASP A 251 -3.60 -11.64 14.78
N VAL A 252 -2.89 -12.61 14.20
CA VAL A 252 -1.70 -12.39 13.35
C VAL A 252 -1.87 -13.13 12.03
N PHE A 253 -1.53 -12.44 10.95
CA PHE A 253 -1.58 -12.93 9.59
C PHE A 253 -0.19 -12.84 8.96
N ARG A 254 0.15 -13.82 8.13
CA ARG A 254 1.39 -13.87 7.34
C ARG A 254 1.07 -13.62 5.88
N SER A 255 1.66 -12.58 5.30
CA SER A 255 1.56 -12.28 3.88
C SER A 255 2.55 -13.13 3.08
N GLY A 256 2.22 -13.38 1.81
CA GLY A 256 3.13 -14.05 0.87
C GLY A 256 4.25 -13.14 0.34
N ILE A 257 4.16 -11.83 0.60
CA ILE A 257 5.16 -10.83 0.20
C ILE A 257 5.52 -9.93 1.38
N GLN A 258 6.66 -9.25 1.30
CA GLN A 258 7.03 -8.25 2.31
C GLN A 258 6.11 -7.04 2.24
N LEU A 259 5.60 -6.65 3.40
CA LEU A 259 4.80 -5.45 3.61
C LEU A 259 5.71 -4.27 3.98
N SER A 260 5.23 -3.06 3.70
CA SER A 260 5.89 -1.84 4.18
C SER A 260 5.82 -1.78 5.70
N THR A 261 6.94 -1.42 6.28
CA THR A 261 7.13 -1.26 7.73
C THR A 261 6.87 0.18 8.15
N ARG A 262 6.67 0.39 9.44
CA ARG A 262 6.48 1.75 9.99
C ARG A 262 7.71 2.63 9.79
N SER A 263 8.91 2.07 9.72
CA SER A 263 10.13 2.80 9.36
C SER A 263 10.14 3.28 7.90
N GLU A 264 9.48 2.57 6.99
CA GLU A 264 9.44 2.91 5.56
C GLU A 264 8.29 3.89 5.25
N GLU A 265 7.10 3.65 5.80
CA GLU A 265 5.88 4.40 5.43
C GLU A 265 5.11 5.02 6.61
N GLY A 266 5.66 4.99 7.83
CA GLY A 266 5.05 5.62 8.99
C GLY A 266 3.63 5.12 9.27
N ASP A 267 2.70 6.06 9.39
CA ASP A 267 1.29 5.81 9.73
C ASP A 267 0.49 5.12 8.57
N TYR A 268 1.14 4.88 7.43
CA TYR A 268 0.54 4.23 6.25
C TYR A 268 1.04 2.81 6.00
N ALA A 269 1.98 2.31 6.81
CA ALA A 269 2.62 1.02 6.65
C ALA A 269 1.64 -0.16 6.66
N ASP A 270 1.73 -1.08 5.70
CA ASP A 270 0.78 -2.20 5.59
C ASP A 270 1.09 -3.35 6.58
N GLY A 271 2.35 -3.47 7.02
CA GLY A 271 2.79 -4.40 8.05
C GLY A 271 2.58 -3.86 9.47
N GLY A 272 2.65 -4.75 10.47
CA GLY A 272 2.50 -4.38 11.88
C GLY A 272 1.18 -4.82 12.52
N LEU A 273 1.14 -4.74 13.85
CA LEU A 273 -0.03 -5.01 14.66
C LEU A 273 -0.74 -3.70 15.03
N LEU A 274 -2.03 -3.62 14.70
CA LEU A 274 -2.91 -2.58 15.20
C LEU A 274 -3.18 -2.83 16.69
N VAL A 275 -2.88 -1.85 17.54
CA VAL A 275 -3.25 -1.90 18.95
C VAL A 275 -4.62 -1.26 19.12
N ILE A 276 -5.58 -2.07 19.57
CA ILE A 276 -6.99 -1.71 19.64
C ILE A 276 -7.46 -1.78 21.08
N SER A 277 -8.23 -0.79 21.52
CA SER A 277 -8.97 -0.84 22.77
C SER A 277 -10.42 -0.44 22.51
N LYS A 278 -11.37 -1.28 22.93
CA LYS A 278 -12.78 -1.19 22.55
C LYS A 278 -12.90 -1.13 21.02
N ALA A 279 -13.20 0.05 20.47
CA ALA A 279 -13.32 0.30 19.03
C ALA A 279 -12.27 1.29 18.50
N THR A 280 -11.33 1.72 19.35
CA THR A 280 -10.34 2.74 19.02
C THR A 280 -9.01 2.09 18.69
N VAL A 281 -8.47 2.41 17.51
CA VAL A 281 -7.09 2.08 17.13
C VAL A 281 -6.16 3.15 17.71
N ILE A 282 -5.14 2.72 18.42
CA ILE A 282 -4.27 3.60 19.24
C ILE A 282 -2.89 3.75 18.60
N SER A 283 -2.36 2.66 18.07
CA SER A 283 -1.04 2.64 17.46
C SER A 283 -0.90 1.50 16.46
N LEU A 284 0.02 1.66 15.52
CA LEU A 284 0.56 0.59 14.70
C LEU A 284 1.97 0.27 15.20
N THR A 285 2.26 -0.99 15.49
CA THR A 285 3.60 -1.39 15.94
C THR A 285 3.95 -2.84 15.66
N MET A 286 5.25 -3.13 15.60
CA MET A 286 5.79 -4.49 15.66
C MET A 286 6.65 -4.74 16.91
N LEU A 287 6.47 -3.91 17.95
CA LEU A 287 7.14 -4.02 19.25
C LEU A 287 8.69 -4.08 19.10
N LYS A 288 9.39 -5.04 19.69
CA LYS A 288 10.85 -5.19 19.52
C LYS A 288 11.27 -5.53 18.08
N PHE A 289 10.35 -5.94 17.21
CA PHE A 289 10.66 -6.39 15.85
C PHE A 289 10.45 -5.32 14.77
N GLU A 290 10.27 -4.04 15.13
CA GLU A 290 10.10 -2.93 14.18
C GLU A 290 11.20 -2.86 13.11
N SER A 291 12.43 -3.25 13.47
CA SER A 291 13.59 -3.24 12.57
C SER A 291 13.96 -4.61 12.02
N ASP A 292 13.18 -5.67 12.30
CA ASP A 292 13.44 -7.02 11.79
C ASP A 292 12.84 -7.16 10.38
N PRO A 293 13.66 -7.42 9.32
CA PRO A 293 13.15 -7.57 7.96
C PRO A 293 12.13 -8.70 7.80
N TYR A 294 12.22 -9.76 8.61
CA TYR A 294 11.29 -10.90 8.55
C TYR A 294 9.96 -10.60 9.21
N ALA A 295 9.92 -9.60 10.10
CA ALA A 295 8.67 -9.11 10.65
C ALA A 295 7.80 -8.41 9.60
N ALA A 296 8.39 -7.94 8.48
CA ALA A 296 7.68 -7.32 7.37
C ALA A 296 6.67 -8.27 6.68
N TYR A 297 6.74 -9.57 6.90
CA TYR A 297 5.73 -10.51 6.39
C TYR A 297 4.45 -10.55 7.25
N PHE A 298 4.45 -9.94 8.42
CA PHE A 298 3.35 -10.07 9.37
C PHE A 298 2.54 -8.79 9.51
N TYR A 299 1.24 -8.96 9.69
CA TYR A 299 0.29 -7.91 10.02
C TYR A 299 -0.83 -8.47 10.89
N GLY A 300 -1.57 -7.62 11.59
CA GLY A 300 -2.66 -8.10 12.43
C GLY A 300 -3.14 -7.09 13.45
N SER A 301 -3.65 -7.59 14.58
CA SER A 301 -4.15 -6.75 15.66
C SER A 301 -3.94 -7.37 17.03
N MET A 302 -3.75 -6.51 18.03
CA MET A 302 -3.81 -6.86 19.43
C MET A 302 -4.89 -6.01 20.10
N GLN A 303 -5.97 -6.64 20.57
CA GLN A 303 -7.09 -5.97 21.21
C GLN A 303 -7.02 -6.14 22.72
N CYS A 304 -6.90 -5.04 23.46
CA CYS A 304 -6.85 -5.03 24.93
C CYS A 304 -7.65 -3.86 25.52
N ASP A 305 -8.87 -4.16 25.95
CA ASP A 305 -9.80 -3.17 26.49
C ASP A 305 -9.37 -2.58 27.83
N TYR A 306 -8.49 -3.26 28.59
CA TYR A 306 -7.99 -2.76 29.87
C TYR A 306 -7.18 -1.46 29.73
N LEU A 307 -6.63 -1.18 28.54
CA LEU A 307 -6.03 0.12 28.22
C LEU A 307 -7.06 1.26 28.38
N HIS A 308 -8.35 0.99 28.11
CA HIS A 308 -9.43 1.96 28.32
C HIS A 308 -9.66 2.25 29.80
N ASP A 309 -9.66 1.20 30.62
CA ASP A 309 -9.88 1.32 32.06
C ASP A 309 -8.77 2.12 32.73
N LEU A 310 -7.52 1.90 32.32
CA LEU A 310 -6.36 2.67 32.78
C LEU A 310 -6.50 4.17 32.42
N LEU A 311 -6.87 4.49 31.18
CA LEU A 311 -7.09 5.88 30.78
C LEU A 311 -8.24 6.55 31.53
N LYS A 312 -9.33 5.82 31.79
CA LYS A 312 -10.46 6.34 32.56
C LYS A 312 -10.06 6.71 34.00
N ASN A 313 -9.06 6.01 34.53
CA ASN A 313 -8.47 6.24 35.85
C ASN A 313 -7.29 7.21 35.82
N ASP A 314 -7.12 7.97 34.73
CA ASP A 314 -6.09 9.00 34.56
C ASP A 314 -4.63 8.46 34.61
N GLU A 315 -4.43 7.16 34.32
CA GLU A 315 -3.10 6.53 34.22
C GLU A 315 -2.38 6.92 32.91
N PRO A 316 -1.06 7.20 32.95
CA PRO A 316 -0.30 7.71 31.81
C PRO A 316 0.14 6.58 30.83
N VAL A 317 -0.83 5.84 30.30
CA VAL A 317 -0.60 4.71 29.37
C VAL A 317 -0.38 5.13 27.92
N LEU A 318 -0.55 6.41 27.59
CA LEU A 318 -0.27 6.99 26.28
C LEU A 318 0.95 7.92 26.31
N THR A 319 1.57 8.14 25.15
CA THR A 319 2.62 9.15 24.99
C THR A 319 2.07 10.54 25.29
N ALA A 320 2.95 11.49 25.66
CA ALA A 320 2.54 12.88 25.92
C ALA A 320 1.84 13.52 24.71
N THR A 321 2.26 13.15 23.50
CA THR A 321 1.67 13.57 22.22
C THR A 321 0.43 12.77 21.81
N ARG A 322 0.03 11.77 22.61
CA ARG A 322 -1.13 10.87 22.40
C ARG A 322 -1.17 10.25 21.00
N ASP A 323 0.00 9.91 20.47
CA ASP A 323 0.20 9.28 19.15
C ASP A 323 0.71 7.83 19.29
N GLY A 324 0.60 7.25 20.49
CA GLY A 324 0.91 5.87 20.75
C GLY A 324 0.89 5.51 22.23
N ILE A 325 1.26 4.27 22.52
CA ILE A 325 1.31 3.73 23.89
C ILE A 325 2.62 4.13 24.55
N ASN A 326 2.53 4.53 25.82
CA ASN A 326 3.69 4.68 26.67
C ASN A 326 4.19 3.31 27.14
N TRP A 327 5.09 2.71 26.36
CA TRP A 327 5.67 1.40 26.67
C TRP A 327 6.54 1.35 27.94
N THR A 328 6.74 2.48 28.63
CA THR A 328 7.41 2.50 29.93
C THR A 328 6.46 2.16 31.10
N HIS A 329 5.14 2.28 30.90
CA HIS A 329 4.13 1.97 31.91
C HIS A 329 4.13 0.46 32.28
N PRO A 330 3.99 0.08 33.57
CA PRO A 330 4.05 -1.31 34.02
C PRO A 330 3.13 -2.27 33.25
N PHE A 331 1.86 -1.88 33.06
CA PHE A 331 0.91 -2.68 32.27
C PHE A 331 1.33 -2.82 30.80
N ALA A 332 1.81 -1.73 30.18
CA ALA A 332 2.20 -1.73 28.77
C ALA A 332 3.42 -2.65 28.53
N LYS A 333 4.35 -2.70 29.49
CA LYS A 333 5.46 -3.67 29.49
C LYS A 333 4.96 -5.11 29.56
N ALA A 334 4.03 -5.41 30.47
CA ALA A 334 3.46 -6.75 30.60
C ALA A 334 2.70 -7.18 29.33
N LEU A 335 1.91 -6.28 28.74
CA LEU A 335 1.24 -6.49 27.46
C LEU A 335 2.23 -6.76 26.33
N LYS A 336 3.27 -5.92 26.23
CA LYS A 336 4.35 -6.06 25.23
C LYS A 336 5.00 -7.44 25.33
N LEU A 337 5.43 -7.86 26.52
CA LEU A 337 6.07 -9.16 26.74
C LEU A 337 5.17 -10.34 26.37
N ALA A 338 3.89 -10.27 26.75
CA ALA A 338 2.92 -11.33 26.44
C ALA A 338 2.76 -11.50 24.92
N VAL A 339 2.68 -10.41 24.16
CA VAL A 339 2.55 -10.45 22.70
C VAL A 339 3.86 -10.87 22.03
N GLU A 340 5.00 -10.32 22.46
CA GLU A 340 6.32 -10.66 21.91
C GLU A 340 6.63 -12.15 22.03
N SER A 341 6.26 -12.80 23.15
CA SER A 341 6.45 -14.24 23.36
C SER A 341 5.74 -15.11 22.31
N LYS A 342 4.65 -14.61 21.73
CA LYS A 342 3.87 -15.31 20.69
C LYS A 342 4.33 -14.96 19.28
N LEU A 343 4.85 -13.74 19.06
CA LEU A 343 5.39 -13.33 17.76
C LEU A 343 6.77 -13.94 17.46
N GLU A 344 7.63 -14.04 18.47
CA GLU A 344 9.00 -14.55 18.32
C GLU A 344 9.12 -15.89 17.57
N PRO A 345 8.34 -16.94 17.89
CA PRO A 345 8.42 -18.20 17.15
C PRO A 345 7.98 -18.06 15.68
N LEU A 346 7.03 -17.16 15.37
CA LEU A 346 6.56 -16.95 14.00
C LEU A 346 7.62 -16.24 13.15
N ILE A 347 8.26 -15.22 13.72
CA ILE A 347 9.32 -14.46 13.04
C ILE A 347 10.57 -15.33 12.89
N GLU A 348 10.92 -16.12 13.90
CA GLU A 348 12.05 -17.06 13.80
C GLU A 348 11.78 -18.18 12.80
N ALA A 349 10.53 -18.63 12.65
CA ALA A 349 10.17 -19.54 11.57
C ALA A 349 10.39 -18.90 10.20
N GLU A 350 9.96 -17.66 9.98
CA GLU A 350 10.19 -16.94 8.72
C GLU A 350 11.69 -16.71 8.46
N ARG A 351 12.46 -16.37 9.50
CA ARG A 351 13.92 -16.24 9.42
C ARG A 351 14.56 -17.57 9.02
N LYS A 352 14.16 -18.68 9.64
CA LYS A 352 14.63 -20.02 9.27
C LYS A 352 14.18 -20.42 7.88
N HIS A 353 12.99 -20.03 7.44
CA HIS A 353 12.54 -20.24 6.07
C HIS A 353 13.40 -19.47 5.08
N ALA A 354 13.74 -18.20 5.36
CA ALA A 354 14.62 -17.42 4.49
C ALA A 354 16.06 -17.94 4.51
N VAL A 355 16.59 -18.30 5.68
CA VAL A 355 17.92 -18.90 5.83
C VAL A 355 17.95 -20.29 5.22
N HIS A 356 16.87 -21.07 5.27
CA HIS A 356 16.75 -22.31 4.52
C HIS A 356 16.67 -21.99 3.03
N ASP A 357 15.86 -21.06 2.55
CA ASP A 357 15.82 -20.67 1.14
C ASP A 357 17.18 -20.16 0.62
N GLU A 358 18.03 -19.56 1.48
CA GLU A 358 19.41 -19.16 1.18
C GLU A 358 20.43 -20.32 1.35
N GLN A 359 20.38 -21.11 2.41
CA GLN A 359 21.30 -22.22 2.74
C GLN A 359 20.94 -23.55 2.05
N THR A 360 19.75 -23.66 1.47
CA THR A 360 19.31 -24.78 0.63
C THR A 360 19.80 -24.58 -0.80
N LYS A 361 20.46 -23.45 -1.10
CA LYS A 361 20.95 -23.10 -2.43
C LYS A 361 22.48 -23.10 -2.49
N LEU A 362 23.05 -24.30 -2.36
CA LEU A 362 24.39 -24.69 -2.82
C LEU A 362 25.52 -24.64 -1.78
N ASP A 363 26.41 -25.62 -1.86
CA ASP A 363 27.73 -25.58 -1.24
C ASP A 363 28.52 -24.36 -1.72
N LYS A 364 29.37 -23.80 -0.84
CA LYS A 364 30.16 -22.59 -1.09
C LYS A 364 31.04 -22.72 -2.35
N GLN A 365 31.57 -23.92 -2.60
CA GLN A 365 32.33 -24.20 -3.83
C GLN A 365 31.43 -24.16 -5.07
N LEU A 366 30.26 -24.82 -5.03
CA LEU A 366 29.34 -24.84 -6.16
C LEU A 366 28.72 -23.45 -6.43
N ARG A 367 28.51 -22.62 -5.39
CA ARG A 367 28.08 -21.23 -5.58
C ARG A 367 29.14 -20.40 -6.30
N GLN A 368 30.42 -20.58 -6.00
CA GLN A 368 31.51 -19.93 -6.73
C GLN A 368 31.56 -20.36 -8.19
N LYS A 369 31.37 -21.66 -8.47
CA LYS A 369 31.25 -22.17 -9.86
C LYS A 369 30.06 -21.55 -10.60
N ILE A 370 28.92 -21.38 -9.91
CA ILE A 370 27.73 -20.74 -10.48
C ILE A 370 27.94 -19.26 -10.78
N ASP A 371 28.56 -18.52 -9.86
CA ASP A 371 28.82 -17.10 -10.10
C ASP A 371 29.80 -16.91 -11.26
N HIS A 372 30.81 -17.79 -11.40
CA HIS A 372 31.71 -17.83 -12.56
C HIS A 372 30.96 -18.21 -13.85
N ALA A 373 30.13 -19.25 -13.81
CA ALA A 373 29.31 -19.67 -14.94
C ALA A 373 28.38 -18.53 -15.38
N LEU A 374 27.69 -17.83 -14.46
CA LEU A 374 26.82 -16.69 -14.77
C LEU A 374 27.56 -15.57 -15.51
N HIS A 375 28.82 -15.30 -15.18
CA HIS A 375 29.64 -14.35 -15.93
C HIS A 375 29.79 -14.80 -17.39
N GLU A 376 30.19 -16.04 -17.60
CA GLU A 376 30.42 -16.64 -18.92
C GLU A 376 29.13 -16.77 -19.74
N LEU A 377 28.01 -17.15 -19.11
CA LEU A 377 26.69 -17.21 -19.74
C LEU A 377 26.25 -15.83 -20.26
N ASN A 378 26.56 -14.77 -19.52
CA ASN A 378 26.31 -13.40 -19.97
C ASN A 378 27.24 -12.97 -21.10
N THR A 379 28.49 -13.43 -21.12
CA THR A 379 29.41 -13.24 -22.26
C THR A 379 28.89 -13.93 -23.51
N ILE A 380 28.39 -15.16 -23.40
CA ILE A 380 27.74 -15.90 -24.48
C ILE A 380 26.51 -15.13 -24.98
N ALA A 381 25.62 -14.74 -24.07
CA ALA A 381 24.43 -13.96 -24.41
C ALA A 381 24.79 -12.65 -25.11
N PHE A 382 25.77 -11.91 -24.59
CA PHE A 382 26.23 -10.67 -25.20
C PHE A 382 26.78 -10.92 -26.61
N SER A 383 27.61 -11.94 -26.81
CA SER A 383 28.14 -12.28 -28.14
C SER A 383 27.05 -12.68 -29.14
N GLU A 384 26.05 -13.45 -28.67
CA GLU A 384 24.95 -13.95 -29.49
C GLU A 384 23.81 -12.93 -29.64
N LEU A 385 23.77 -11.84 -28.88
CA LEU A 385 22.68 -10.84 -28.92
C LEU A 385 23.12 -9.41 -29.28
N THR A 386 24.42 -9.10 -29.32
CA THR A 386 24.91 -7.76 -29.72
C THR A 386 25.19 -7.71 -31.22
N GLU A 387 24.92 -6.57 -31.86
CA GLU A 387 25.30 -6.25 -33.24
C GLU A 387 26.77 -5.83 -33.30
N ARG A 388 27.51 -6.22 -34.35
CA ARG A 388 28.68 -5.43 -34.75
C ARG A 388 28.15 -4.04 -35.11
N ARG A 389 28.66 -2.99 -34.47
CA ARG A 389 28.28 -1.60 -34.76
C ARG A 389 28.41 -1.31 -36.25
N GLU A 390 27.30 -1.12 -36.93
CA GLU A 390 27.21 -0.17 -38.03
C GLU A 390 26.57 1.10 -37.45
N ASP A 391 27.36 2.16 -37.40
CA ASP A 391 26.93 3.47 -36.91
C ASP A 391 25.79 4.04 -37.78
N GLY A 392 24.70 4.48 -37.13
CA GLY A 392 23.87 5.56 -37.70
C GLY A 392 22.36 5.35 -37.89
N LEU A 393 21.74 4.26 -37.41
CA LEU A 393 20.29 4.07 -37.57
C LEU A 393 19.52 4.32 -36.27
N GLN A 394 18.41 5.07 -36.39
CA GLN A 394 17.45 5.36 -35.33
C GLN A 394 17.05 4.07 -34.60
N LYS A 395 16.92 4.11 -33.26
CA LYS A 395 16.40 2.98 -32.47
C LYS A 395 15.01 2.60 -33.00
N ILE A 396 14.92 1.52 -33.76
CA ILE A 396 13.66 0.95 -34.25
C ILE A 396 12.89 0.44 -33.02
N ILE A 397 11.61 0.80 -32.91
CA ILE A 397 10.76 0.36 -31.80
C ILE A 397 10.12 -0.96 -32.23
N GLU A 398 10.57 -2.05 -31.64
CA GLU A 398 10.06 -3.38 -31.95
C GLU A 398 8.70 -3.61 -31.29
N LEU A 399 7.71 -3.99 -32.11
CA LEU A 399 6.38 -4.43 -31.71
C LEU A 399 6.30 -5.96 -31.77
N PRO A 400 5.49 -6.62 -30.93
CA PRO A 400 5.26 -8.05 -31.08
C PRO A 400 4.60 -8.36 -32.43
N PRO A 401 4.72 -9.60 -32.95
CA PRO A 401 4.14 -9.99 -34.25
C PRO A 401 2.62 -9.78 -34.38
N SER A 402 1.91 -9.79 -33.25
CA SER A 402 0.49 -9.41 -33.18
C SER A 402 0.21 -7.96 -33.58
N GLY A 403 1.24 -7.12 -33.67
CA GLY A 403 1.17 -5.68 -33.90
C GLY A 403 0.61 -4.91 -32.72
N ILE A 404 0.50 -5.51 -31.53
CA ILE A 404 -0.01 -4.88 -30.31
C ILE A 404 0.64 -5.50 -29.07
N GLY A 405 1.17 -4.68 -28.16
CA GLY A 405 1.83 -5.18 -26.95
C GLY A 405 1.91 -4.15 -25.83
N PHE A 406 1.93 -4.65 -24.60
CA PHE A 406 2.23 -3.84 -23.42
C PHE A 406 3.72 -3.85 -23.10
N PHE A 407 4.24 -2.72 -22.65
CA PHE A 407 5.64 -2.54 -22.32
C PHE A 407 5.76 -1.86 -20.95
N PRO A 408 6.10 -2.61 -19.88
CA PRO A 408 6.36 -4.06 -19.82
C PRO A 408 5.08 -4.93 -19.80
N GLU A 409 5.20 -6.22 -20.13
CA GLU A 409 4.12 -7.23 -20.01
C GLU A 409 3.86 -7.67 -18.56
N ARG A 410 4.77 -7.34 -17.64
CA ARG A 410 4.62 -7.55 -16.20
C ARG A 410 5.00 -6.29 -15.48
N ALA A 411 4.17 -5.84 -14.55
CA ALA A 411 4.42 -4.61 -13.83
C ALA A 411 3.93 -4.67 -12.37
N PHE A 412 4.58 -3.87 -11.53
CA PHE A 412 4.20 -3.70 -10.14
C PHE A 412 3.53 -2.35 -9.94
N VAL A 413 2.44 -2.35 -9.19
CA VAL A 413 1.78 -1.12 -8.74
C VAL A 413 1.76 -1.11 -7.23
N GLN A 414 2.20 0.00 -6.63
CA GLN A 414 2.09 0.15 -5.20
C GLN A 414 0.62 0.36 -4.80
N THR A 415 0.22 -0.22 -3.68
CA THR A 415 -1.16 -0.11 -3.19
C THR A 415 -1.61 1.34 -3.00
N GLY A 416 -2.76 1.65 -3.59
CA GLY A 416 -3.39 2.97 -3.66
C GLY A 416 -2.69 3.98 -4.58
N GLN A 417 -1.63 3.56 -5.28
CA GLN A 417 -0.95 4.35 -6.30
C GLN A 417 -1.39 3.94 -7.70
N HIS A 418 -1.07 4.81 -8.67
CA HIS A 418 -1.30 4.53 -10.07
C HIS A 418 0.00 4.16 -10.79
N LEU A 419 -0.11 3.24 -11.73
CA LEU A 419 0.92 2.89 -12.70
C LEU A 419 0.40 3.23 -14.10
N ASN A 420 1.29 3.70 -14.98
CA ASN A 420 0.99 3.86 -16.40
C ASN A 420 1.59 2.69 -17.18
N LEU A 421 0.73 1.81 -17.70
CA LEU A 421 1.12 0.80 -18.67
C LEU A 421 1.19 1.46 -20.06
N LEU A 422 2.28 1.21 -20.78
CA LEU A 422 2.44 1.67 -22.16
C LEU A 422 1.95 0.57 -23.10
N LEU A 423 0.93 0.87 -23.90
CA LEU A 423 0.51 0.02 -25.00
C LEU A 423 1.09 0.60 -26.29
N ARG A 424 1.71 -0.25 -27.09
CA ARG A 424 2.16 0.10 -28.44
C ARG A 424 1.46 -0.76 -29.47
N VAL A 425 1.18 -0.14 -30.61
CA VAL A 425 0.36 -0.73 -31.68
C VAL A 425 0.96 -0.35 -33.02
N ASP A 426 0.99 -1.30 -33.95
CA ASP A 426 1.27 -1.01 -35.35
C ASP A 426 0.05 -0.31 -35.94
N ILE A 427 0.19 0.99 -36.22
CA ILE A 427 -0.88 1.80 -36.82
C ILE A 427 -0.70 1.98 -38.33
N ALA A 428 0.36 1.43 -38.92
CA ALA A 428 0.56 1.42 -40.37
C ALA A 428 -0.17 0.23 -41.00
N GLU A 429 -0.09 -0.96 -40.40
CA GLU A 429 -0.65 -2.19 -40.98
C GLU A 429 -1.85 -2.74 -40.21
N LYS A 430 -1.83 -2.66 -38.88
CA LYS A 430 -2.77 -3.40 -38.03
C LYS A 430 -3.89 -2.53 -37.44
N SER A 431 -3.69 -1.21 -37.40
CA SER A 431 -4.63 -0.26 -36.82
C SER A 431 -4.59 1.11 -37.50
N ARG A 432 -5.08 2.15 -36.84
CA ARG A 432 -4.97 3.55 -37.31
C ARG A 432 -4.79 4.49 -36.14
N ALA A 433 -4.09 5.60 -36.38
CA ALA A 433 -4.07 6.71 -35.43
C ALA A 433 -5.50 7.17 -35.09
N GLY A 434 -5.75 7.48 -33.83
CA GLY A 434 -7.09 7.85 -33.37
C GLY A 434 -8.03 6.68 -33.09
N ALA A 435 -7.60 5.42 -33.26
CA ALA A 435 -8.39 4.28 -32.84
C ALA A 435 -8.54 4.25 -31.29
N THR A 436 -9.74 3.86 -30.83
CA THR A 436 -10.05 3.72 -29.41
C THR A 436 -9.71 2.31 -28.94
N VAL A 437 -8.89 2.23 -27.90
CA VAL A 437 -8.58 1.00 -27.17
C VAL A 437 -9.57 0.87 -26.02
N SER A 438 -10.18 -0.30 -25.86
CA SER A 438 -10.91 -0.64 -24.62
C SER A 438 -10.03 -1.51 -23.73
N VAL A 439 -10.00 -1.23 -22.43
CA VAL A 439 -9.17 -1.95 -21.46
C VAL A 439 -9.98 -2.44 -20.28
N ILE A 440 -9.74 -3.69 -19.90
CA ILE A 440 -10.36 -4.35 -18.75
C ILE A 440 -9.29 -5.03 -17.88
N SER A 441 -9.66 -5.34 -16.63
CA SER A 441 -8.89 -6.24 -15.78
C SER A 441 -9.76 -7.43 -15.36
N ASN A 442 -9.15 -8.60 -15.21
CA ASN A 442 -9.82 -9.76 -14.61
C ASN A 442 -9.84 -9.74 -13.07
N SER A 443 -9.23 -8.74 -12.43
CA SER A 443 -9.13 -8.62 -10.98
C SER A 443 -9.82 -7.34 -10.50
N PRO A 444 -10.78 -7.42 -9.55
CA PRO A 444 -11.45 -6.23 -9.01
C PRO A 444 -10.51 -5.35 -8.16
N GLU A 445 -9.33 -5.87 -7.79
CA GLU A 445 -8.31 -5.14 -7.04
C GLU A 445 -7.36 -4.34 -7.93
N ILE A 446 -7.52 -4.43 -9.26
CA ILE A 446 -6.75 -3.66 -10.25
C ILE A 446 -7.73 -2.83 -11.07
N ILE A 447 -7.91 -1.57 -10.66
CA ILE A 447 -8.84 -0.66 -11.32
C ILE A 447 -8.18 -0.10 -12.58
N ILE A 448 -8.88 -0.20 -13.70
CA ILE A 448 -8.53 0.51 -14.94
C ILE A 448 -9.11 1.91 -14.88
N ALA A 449 -8.28 2.91 -14.56
CA ALA A 449 -8.72 4.31 -14.47
C ALA A 449 -8.98 4.93 -15.85
N THR A 450 -8.38 4.36 -16.91
CA THR A 450 -8.61 4.76 -18.31
C THR A 450 -9.16 3.57 -19.11
N PRO A 451 -10.45 3.20 -18.92
CA PRO A 451 -11.04 2.03 -19.59
C PRO A 451 -11.17 2.21 -21.11
N GLN A 452 -11.12 3.47 -21.56
CA GLN A 452 -11.00 3.82 -22.97
C GLN A 452 -9.87 4.82 -23.15
N VAL A 453 -9.02 4.60 -24.15
CA VAL A 453 -7.92 5.51 -24.49
C VAL A 453 -7.74 5.55 -26.01
N VAL A 454 -7.33 6.70 -26.53
CA VAL A 454 -7.08 6.89 -27.96
C VAL A 454 -5.59 6.69 -28.24
N ILE A 455 -5.29 6.00 -29.33
CA ILE A 455 -3.92 5.79 -29.80
C ILE A 455 -3.41 7.06 -30.49
N HIS A 456 -2.18 7.46 -30.13
CA HIS A 456 -1.49 8.58 -30.76
C HIS A 456 -0.20 8.11 -31.43
N PRO A 457 0.16 8.63 -32.62
CA PRO A 457 1.44 8.29 -33.25
C PRO A 457 2.62 8.59 -32.31
N HIS A 458 3.60 7.70 -32.29
CA HIS A 458 4.82 7.87 -31.54
C HIS A 458 5.65 9.00 -32.16
N LYS A 459 6.32 9.79 -31.31
CA LYS A 459 7.01 11.02 -31.72
C LYS A 459 8.15 10.79 -32.70
N ASN A 460 8.85 9.67 -32.57
CA ASN A 460 10.02 9.35 -33.39
C ASN A 460 9.72 8.30 -34.47
N ASP A 461 8.56 7.65 -34.41
CA ASP A 461 8.17 6.63 -35.37
C ASP A 461 6.64 6.68 -35.59
N PRO A 462 6.17 7.39 -36.64
CA PRO A 462 4.75 7.57 -36.88
C PRO A 462 4.03 6.29 -37.34
N THR A 463 4.76 5.19 -37.61
CA THR A 463 4.15 3.88 -37.91
C THR A 463 3.64 3.17 -36.66
N ILE A 464 4.06 3.64 -35.48
CA ILE A 464 3.69 3.07 -34.20
C ILE A 464 2.78 4.03 -33.45
N GLY A 465 1.67 3.51 -32.98
CA GLY A 465 0.77 4.17 -32.06
C GLY A 465 1.11 3.84 -30.62
N GLU A 466 1.05 4.83 -29.75
CA GLU A 466 1.16 4.66 -28.30
C GLU A 466 -0.13 5.09 -27.60
N ALA A 467 -0.49 4.35 -26.56
CA ALA A 467 -1.52 4.71 -25.61
C ALA A 467 -1.01 4.46 -24.18
N ARG A 468 -1.32 5.38 -23.26
CA ARG A 468 -0.98 5.24 -21.84
C ARG A 468 -2.21 4.84 -21.06
N ILE A 469 -2.13 3.70 -20.40
CA ILE A 469 -3.22 3.13 -19.63
C ILE A 469 -2.90 3.23 -18.15
N ARG A 470 -3.75 3.96 -17.44
CA ARG A 470 -3.59 4.20 -16.01
C ARG A 470 -4.30 3.10 -15.23
N VAL A 471 -3.54 2.36 -14.44
CA VAL A 471 -4.04 1.27 -13.57
C VAL A 471 -3.76 1.59 -12.11
N GLU A 472 -4.62 1.16 -11.21
CA GLU A 472 -4.48 1.35 -9.77
C GLU A 472 -4.60 0.02 -9.02
N GLY A 473 -3.68 -0.26 -8.10
CA GLY A 473 -3.76 -1.43 -7.22
C GLY A 473 -4.44 -1.12 -5.89
N ARG A 474 -5.43 -1.93 -5.47
CA ARG A 474 -6.21 -1.69 -4.24
C ARG A 474 -5.84 -2.54 -3.04
N GLN A 475 -5.36 -3.76 -3.27
CA GLN A 475 -5.07 -4.72 -2.20
C GLN A 475 -3.69 -5.34 -2.39
N VAL A 476 -2.83 -5.17 -1.39
CA VAL A 476 -1.48 -5.76 -1.35
C VAL A 476 -1.56 -7.29 -1.51
N GLY A 477 -0.72 -7.85 -2.38
CA GLY A 477 -0.61 -9.28 -2.63
C GLY A 477 -1.64 -9.82 -3.62
N SER A 478 -2.48 -8.95 -4.19
CA SER A 478 -3.36 -9.29 -5.31
C SER A 478 -2.64 -9.15 -6.64
N GLU A 479 -3.05 -9.94 -7.62
CA GLU A 479 -2.58 -9.89 -8.99
C GLU A 479 -3.75 -9.94 -9.96
N GLY A 480 -3.50 -9.56 -11.21
CA GLY A 480 -4.50 -9.63 -12.26
C GLY A 480 -3.94 -9.27 -13.63
N MET A 481 -4.61 -9.81 -14.65
CA MET A 481 -4.33 -9.54 -16.05
C MET A 481 -5.09 -8.30 -16.49
N VAL A 482 -4.37 -7.36 -17.09
CA VAL A 482 -4.91 -6.19 -17.80
C VAL A 482 -4.92 -6.51 -19.28
N THR A 483 -6.09 -6.44 -19.91
CA THR A 483 -6.26 -6.79 -21.33
C THR A 483 -6.76 -5.58 -22.10
N ALA A 484 -6.02 -5.20 -23.15
CA ALA A 484 -6.38 -4.15 -24.10
C ALA A 484 -6.94 -4.75 -25.38
N TYR A 485 -8.02 -4.17 -25.91
CA TYR A 485 -8.67 -4.58 -27.15
C TYR A 485 -8.74 -3.42 -28.15
N ILE A 486 -8.41 -3.71 -29.41
CA ILE A 486 -8.59 -2.82 -30.55
C ILE A 486 -9.21 -3.61 -31.68
N GLY A 487 -10.53 -3.53 -31.83
CA GLY A 487 -11.27 -4.41 -32.74
C GLY A 487 -11.03 -5.88 -32.39
N LYS A 488 -10.29 -6.61 -33.24
CA LYS A 488 -9.92 -8.02 -33.03
C LYS A 488 -8.55 -8.21 -32.38
N LEU A 489 -7.74 -7.15 -32.32
CA LEU A 489 -6.41 -7.20 -31.70
C LEU A 489 -6.54 -7.20 -30.18
N ARG A 490 -5.67 -7.95 -29.51
CA ARG A 490 -5.57 -7.96 -28.05
C ARG A 490 -4.13 -7.99 -27.58
N ALA A 491 -3.86 -7.34 -26.45
CA ALA A 491 -2.62 -7.47 -25.70
C ALA A 491 -2.91 -7.59 -24.21
N GLU A 492 -2.00 -8.24 -23.48
CA GLU A 492 -2.16 -8.57 -22.08
C GLU A 492 -0.93 -8.14 -21.28
N ALA A 493 -1.15 -7.67 -20.06
CA ALA A 493 -0.11 -7.38 -19.09
C ALA A 493 -0.51 -7.89 -17.70
N MET A 494 0.38 -8.59 -17.01
CA MET A 494 0.20 -8.98 -15.62
C MET A 494 0.56 -7.82 -14.70
N VAL A 495 -0.35 -7.43 -13.82
CA VAL A 495 -0.10 -6.40 -12.82
C VAL A 495 -0.20 -7.03 -11.43
N GLN A 496 0.81 -6.81 -10.60
CA GLN A 496 0.82 -7.24 -9.20
C GLN A 496 0.83 -6.03 -8.26
N VAL A 497 0.06 -6.12 -7.19
CA VAL A 497 -0.10 -5.04 -6.21
C VAL A 497 0.85 -5.27 -5.04
N HIS A 498 1.83 -4.40 -4.90
CA HIS A 498 2.85 -4.49 -3.84
C HIS A 498 2.61 -3.44 -2.76
N SER A 499 3.15 -3.70 -1.57
CA SER A 499 3.08 -2.76 -0.46
C SER A 499 4.18 -1.71 -0.54
N LYS A 500 5.41 -2.17 -0.78
CA LYS A 500 6.57 -1.30 -0.94
C LYS A 500 6.58 -0.74 -2.35
N LYS A 501 6.98 0.53 -2.47
CA LYS A 501 7.43 1.04 -3.76
C LYS A 501 8.67 0.25 -4.14
N GLU A 502 8.70 -0.29 -5.35
CA GLU A 502 9.93 -0.86 -5.88
C GLU A 502 10.95 0.27 -5.92
N VAL A 503 11.88 0.27 -4.97
CA VAL A 503 13.07 1.10 -5.07
C VAL A 503 13.78 0.50 -6.25
N LEU A 504 13.77 1.19 -7.39
CA LEU A 504 14.80 1.02 -8.40
C LEU A 504 16.09 1.18 -7.64
N ALA A 505 16.70 0.07 -7.20
CA ALA A 505 18.01 0.10 -6.62
C ALA A 505 18.86 0.88 -7.62
N PRO A 506 19.58 1.93 -7.20
CA PRO A 506 20.52 2.57 -8.11
C PRO A 506 21.35 1.44 -8.69
N ALA A 507 21.32 1.32 -10.02
CA ALA A 507 21.91 0.19 -10.73
C ALA A 507 23.26 -0.09 -10.07
N PRO A 508 23.49 -1.30 -9.54
CA PRO A 508 24.76 -1.62 -8.93
C PRO A 508 25.83 -1.24 -9.95
N ALA A 509 26.76 -0.36 -9.55
CA ALA A 509 27.83 0.09 -10.41
C ALA A 509 28.79 -1.09 -10.63
N ARG A 510 28.40 -2.01 -11.51
CA ARG A 510 29.13 -3.11 -12.15
C ARG A 510 28.24 -3.68 -13.26
N SER A 511 28.56 -3.29 -14.50
CA SER A 511 28.03 -3.79 -15.79
C SER A 511 26.50 -3.99 -15.90
N SER A 512 25.76 -2.89 -16.10
CA SER A 512 24.30 -2.85 -16.16
C SER A 512 23.67 -3.36 -17.47
N ASN A 513 23.94 -4.61 -17.88
CA ASN A 513 23.29 -5.25 -19.05
C ASN A 513 23.31 -6.81 -19.01
N ALA A 514 23.42 -7.43 -17.83
CA ALA A 514 23.42 -8.88 -17.73
C ALA A 514 22.02 -9.48 -17.96
N LEU A 515 21.91 -10.42 -18.91
CA LEU A 515 20.68 -11.16 -19.22
C LEU A 515 20.34 -12.18 -18.12
N PHE A 516 21.35 -12.77 -17.49
CA PHE A 516 21.21 -13.76 -16.42
C PHE A 516 21.82 -13.22 -15.12
N THR A 517 21.01 -13.08 -14.07
CA THR A 517 21.41 -12.43 -12.81
C THR A 517 21.66 -13.42 -11.68
N ASP A 518 21.01 -14.59 -11.70
CA ASP A 518 21.09 -15.58 -10.63
C ASP A 518 20.58 -16.96 -11.09
N ILE A 519 20.93 -18.01 -10.35
CA ILE A 519 20.35 -19.36 -10.47
C ILE A 519 19.67 -19.72 -9.15
N ARG A 520 18.36 -19.96 -9.21
CA ARG A 520 17.47 -20.22 -8.07
C ARG A 520 16.91 -21.63 -8.14
N PHE A 521 16.62 -22.19 -6.98
CA PHE A 521 15.96 -23.49 -6.82
C PHE A 521 14.58 -23.25 -6.20
N ASP A 522 13.55 -23.93 -6.69
CA ASP A 522 12.17 -23.78 -6.24
C ASP A 522 11.47 -25.15 -6.15
N ASP A 523 10.93 -25.47 -4.98
CA ASP A 523 10.22 -26.72 -4.70
C ASP A 523 8.70 -26.62 -4.88
N ARG A 524 8.17 -25.43 -5.18
CA ARG A 524 6.73 -25.12 -5.26
C ARG A 524 6.19 -25.08 -6.69
N THR A 525 7.04 -25.34 -7.68
CA THR A 525 6.73 -25.26 -9.12
C THR A 525 6.02 -26.51 -9.67
N ASP A 526 5.34 -26.39 -10.83
CA ASP A 526 4.70 -27.52 -11.51
C ASP A 526 5.68 -28.68 -11.72
N SER A 527 5.32 -29.87 -11.22
CA SER A 527 6.12 -31.09 -11.29
C SER A 527 6.51 -31.55 -12.72
N ARG A 528 5.86 -31.02 -13.76
CA ARG A 528 6.15 -31.35 -15.17
C ARG A 528 7.32 -30.54 -15.76
N GLN A 529 7.69 -29.42 -15.13
CA GLN A 529 8.76 -28.55 -15.62
C GLN A 529 10.00 -28.73 -14.75
N ARG A 530 11.18 -28.92 -15.37
CA ARG A 530 12.45 -29.13 -14.66
C ARG A 530 13.25 -27.84 -14.48
N VAL A 531 13.09 -26.91 -15.41
CA VAL A 531 13.77 -25.61 -15.42
C VAL A 531 12.98 -24.59 -16.23
N TYR A 532 13.07 -23.32 -15.84
CA TYR A 532 12.62 -22.19 -16.64
C TYR A 532 13.44 -20.93 -16.36
N PHE A 533 13.28 -19.93 -17.21
CA PHE A 533 13.87 -18.61 -16.99
C PHE A 533 12.80 -17.65 -16.47
N ASP A 534 13.04 -17.08 -15.28
CA ASP A 534 12.21 -16.03 -14.71
C ASP A 534 12.66 -14.66 -15.27
N ARG A 535 11.99 -14.22 -16.32
CA ARG A 535 12.25 -12.95 -17.00
C ARG A 535 12.07 -11.71 -16.10
N VAL A 536 11.33 -11.83 -14.98
CA VAL A 536 11.09 -10.71 -14.05
C VAL A 536 12.33 -10.46 -13.21
N ASN A 537 12.89 -11.53 -12.66
CA ASN A 537 14.09 -11.46 -11.82
C ASN A 537 15.39 -11.63 -12.62
N SER A 538 15.28 -11.90 -13.93
CA SER A 538 16.38 -12.32 -14.81
C SER A 538 17.14 -13.55 -14.29
N SER A 539 16.45 -14.44 -13.56
CA SER A 539 17.06 -15.59 -12.88
C SER A 539 16.64 -16.92 -13.51
N ILE A 540 17.56 -17.87 -13.60
CA ILE A 540 17.28 -19.26 -14.00
C ILE A 540 16.67 -19.97 -12.80
N VAL A 541 15.52 -20.63 -12.94
CA VAL A 541 14.84 -21.34 -11.86
C VAL A 541 14.83 -22.85 -12.13
N ILE A 542 15.50 -23.59 -11.25
CA ILE A 542 15.55 -25.07 -11.23
C ILE A 542 14.40 -25.57 -10.35
N ALA A 543 13.50 -26.34 -10.94
CA ALA A 543 12.33 -26.88 -10.26
C ALA A 543 12.69 -28.17 -9.51
N THR A 544 13.01 -28.08 -8.22
CA THR A 544 13.43 -29.22 -7.38
C THR A 544 12.27 -30.17 -7.05
N GLY A 545 11.03 -29.71 -7.23
CA GLY A 545 9.82 -30.56 -7.13
C GLY A 545 9.62 -31.53 -8.30
N ALA A 546 10.35 -31.37 -9.42
CA ALA A 546 10.19 -32.23 -10.59
C ALA A 546 10.72 -33.66 -10.33
N PRO A 547 9.99 -34.74 -10.70
CA PRO A 547 10.37 -36.12 -10.34
C PRO A 547 11.78 -36.52 -10.76
N SER A 548 12.25 -36.06 -11.93
CA SER A 548 13.58 -36.36 -12.47
C SER A 548 14.70 -35.50 -11.90
N VAL A 549 14.38 -34.36 -11.28
CA VAL A 549 15.35 -33.51 -10.57
C VAL A 549 15.48 -34.00 -9.12
N LYS A 550 14.36 -34.42 -8.52
CA LYS A 550 14.25 -34.86 -7.13
C LYS A 550 15.18 -36.02 -6.76
N ILE A 551 15.52 -36.89 -7.71
CA ILE A 551 16.44 -38.03 -7.49
C ILE A 551 17.91 -37.61 -7.35
N TYR A 552 18.25 -36.39 -7.76
CA TYR A 552 19.59 -35.80 -7.62
C TYR A 552 19.61 -34.80 -6.47
N LEU A 553 18.69 -34.91 -5.52
CA LEU A 553 18.73 -34.15 -4.29
C LEU A 553 19.35 -35.02 -3.18
N ASP A 554 20.17 -34.39 -2.34
CA ASP A 554 20.71 -35.02 -1.13
C ASP A 554 19.61 -35.25 -0.07
N GLU A 555 19.99 -35.87 1.05
CA GLU A 555 19.08 -36.14 2.18
C GLU A 555 18.44 -34.87 2.77
N ASN A 556 19.02 -33.69 2.50
CA ASN A 556 18.54 -32.38 2.91
C ASN A 556 17.72 -31.67 1.80
N LYS A 557 17.35 -32.37 0.73
CA LYS A 557 16.67 -31.84 -0.46
C LYS A 557 17.45 -30.77 -1.23
N ARG A 558 18.78 -30.72 -1.09
CA ARG A 558 19.66 -29.83 -1.86
C ARG A 558 20.10 -30.53 -3.12
N LEU A 559 20.38 -29.78 -4.19
CA LEU A 559 21.01 -30.40 -5.35
C LEU A 559 22.32 -31.05 -4.92
N ASP A 560 22.45 -32.35 -5.22
CA ASP A 560 23.64 -33.11 -4.92
C ASP A 560 24.86 -32.44 -5.58
N THR A 561 25.93 -32.28 -4.81
CA THR A 561 27.18 -31.66 -5.27
C THR A 561 28.12 -32.67 -5.93
N THR A 562 27.73 -33.94 -6.00
CA THR A 562 28.43 -34.94 -6.81
C THR A 562 28.52 -34.52 -8.27
N VAL A 563 29.42 -35.17 -9.01
CA VAL A 563 29.57 -34.97 -10.46
C VAL A 563 28.22 -35.19 -11.18
N GLN A 564 27.42 -36.14 -10.71
CA GLN A 564 26.09 -36.42 -11.28
C GLN A 564 25.13 -35.25 -11.12
N GLY A 565 25.07 -34.63 -9.92
CA GLY A 565 24.23 -33.45 -9.67
C GLY A 565 24.74 -32.20 -10.39
N GLN A 566 26.06 -32.02 -10.51
CA GLN A 566 26.66 -30.94 -11.30
C GLN A 566 26.38 -31.09 -12.80
N VAL A 567 26.46 -32.31 -13.35
CA VAL A 567 26.11 -32.60 -14.75
C VAL A 567 24.64 -32.31 -15.02
N LEU A 568 23.74 -32.69 -14.10
CA LEU A 568 22.33 -32.32 -14.23
C LEU A 568 22.14 -30.80 -14.20
N LEU A 569 22.79 -30.10 -13.27
CA LEU A 569 22.71 -28.64 -13.17
C LEU A 569 23.14 -27.98 -14.48
N ALA A 570 24.29 -28.41 -15.01
CA ALA A 570 24.83 -27.89 -16.25
C ALA A 570 23.86 -28.10 -17.41
N GLU A 571 23.20 -29.26 -17.48
CA GLU A 571 22.22 -29.56 -18.50
C GLU A 571 20.98 -28.67 -18.41
N LEU A 572 20.43 -28.49 -17.20
CA LEU A 572 19.24 -27.65 -16.99
C LEU A 572 19.55 -26.16 -17.23
N VAL A 573 20.72 -25.70 -16.82
CA VAL A 573 21.19 -24.33 -17.07
C VAL A 573 21.40 -24.11 -18.57
N THR A 574 22.02 -25.06 -19.27
CA THR A 574 22.17 -25.03 -20.73
C THR A 574 20.81 -24.94 -21.41
N GLU A 575 19.84 -25.76 -21.00
CA GLU A 575 18.49 -25.75 -21.54
C GLU A 575 17.85 -24.35 -21.40
N ALA A 576 17.89 -23.77 -20.20
CA ALA A 576 17.29 -22.47 -19.93
C ALA A 576 17.97 -21.32 -20.68
N VAL A 577 19.30 -21.30 -20.67
CA VAL A 577 20.11 -20.24 -21.27
C VAL A 577 19.97 -20.25 -22.78
N CYS A 578 20.22 -21.40 -23.42
CA CYS A 578 20.16 -21.49 -24.87
C CYS A 578 18.74 -21.19 -25.38
N ARG A 579 17.71 -21.62 -24.64
CA ARG A 579 16.33 -21.37 -25.04
C ARG A 579 15.97 -19.91 -24.88
N GLU A 580 16.43 -19.24 -23.83
CA GLU A 580 16.19 -17.81 -23.64
C GLU A 580 16.99 -16.97 -24.64
N ILE A 581 18.26 -17.31 -24.96
CA ILE A 581 19.02 -16.60 -26.01
C ILE A 581 18.38 -16.82 -27.38
N ALA A 582 17.96 -18.05 -27.71
CA ALA A 582 17.26 -18.36 -28.96
C ALA A 582 15.97 -17.54 -29.08
N ARG A 583 15.17 -17.53 -28.01
CA ARG A 583 13.95 -16.74 -27.93
C ARG A 583 14.24 -15.25 -28.05
N ASN A 584 15.19 -14.73 -27.27
CA ASN A 584 15.56 -13.32 -27.28
C ASN A 584 16.08 -12.87 -28.64
N GLY A 585 16.86 -13.72 -29.32
CA GLY A 585 17.32 -13.43 -30.68
C GLY A 585 16.22 -13.50 -31.73
N VAL A 586 15.22 -14.37 -31.59
CA VAL A 586 14.02 -14.36 -32.45
C VAL A 586 13.14 -13.14 -32.16
N GLU A 587 12.89 -12.84 -30.88
CA GLU A 587 12.10 -11.68 -30.41
C GLU A 587 12.73 -10.35 -30.86
N ARG A 588 14.07 -10.26 -30.85
CA ARG A 588 14.84 -9.09 -31.33
C ARG A 588 15.18 -9.12 -32.82
N GLY A 589 14.53 -9.99 -33.60
CA GLY A 589 14.72 -10.08 -35.05
C GLY A 589 16.13 -10.49 -35.53
N LYS A 590 17.04 -10.88 -34.63
CA LYS A 590 18.40 -11.32 -34.96
C LYS A 590 18.43 -12.69 -35.65
N PHE A 591 17.46 -13.54 -35.34
CA PHE A 591 17.32 -14.84 -35.96
C PHE A 591 16.19 -14.80 -36.99
N LEU A 592 16.51 -15.14 -38.24
CA LEU A 592 15.56 -15.14 -39.35
C LEU A 592 14.50 -16.21 -39.11
N VAL A 593 13.24 -15.81 -39.11
CA VAL A 593 12.09 -16.68 -38.88
C VAL A 593 11.10 -16.50 -40.04
N LEU A 594 10.61 -17.61 -40.58
CA LEU A 594 9.48 -17.61 -41.51
C LEU A 594 8.19 -17.37 -40.72
N GLU A 595 7.32 -16.49 -41.18
CA GLU A 595 6.09 -16.12 -40.49
C GLU A 595 5.27 -17.37 -40.08
N GLY A 596 4.91 -17.47 -38.79
CA GLY A 596 4.17 -18.61 -38.23
C GLY A 596 5.03 -19.84 -37.88
N SER A 597 6.36 -19.75 -37.99
CA SER A 597 7.31 -20.80 -37.60
C SER A 597 8.21 -20.39 -36.43
N GLU A 598 7.79 -19.44 -35.60
CA GLU A 598 8.60 -18.89 -34.49
C GLU A 598 8.99 -19.99 -33.49
N ALA A 599 8.07 -20.91 -33.19
CA ALA A 599 8.36 -22.04 -32.32
C ALA A 599 9.46 -22.95 -32.91
N ASP A 600 9.39 -23.23 -34.21
CA ASP A 600 10.36 -24.06 -34.92
C ASP A 600 11.71 -23.34 -35.05
N ALA A 601 11.70 -22.03 -35.29
CA ALA A 601 12.90 -21.21 -35.35
C ALA A 601 13.59 -21.11 -33.98
N ILE A 602 12.83 -20.84 -32.91
CA ILE A 602 13.36 -20.87 -31.54
C ILE A 602 13.94 -22.25 -31.25
N GLN A 603 13.26 -23.33 -31.65
CA GLN A 603 13.74 -24.69 -31.42
C GLN A 603 15.01 -24.99 -32.23
N ASN A 604 15.11 -24.56 -33.50
CA ASN A 604 16.29 -24.72 -34.34
C ASN A 604 17.49 -23.92 -33.79
N HIS A 605 17.27 -22.67 -33.39
CA HIS A 605 18.31 -21.84 -32.79
C HIS A 605 18.70 -22.32 -31.40
N PHE A 606 17.76 -22.84 -30.62
CA PHE A 606 18.04 -23.53 -29.36
C PHE A 606 18.98 -24.72 -29.58
N ILE A 607 18.67 -25.60 -30.54
CA ILE A 607 19.53 -26.76 -30.89
C ILE A 607 20.92 -26.29 -31.34
N ARG A 608 21.00 -25.26 -32.18
CA ARG A 608 22.27 -24.67 -32.63
C ARG A 608 23.10 -24.15 -31.44
N LEU A 609 22.48 -23.40 -30.54
CA LEU A 609 23.15 -22.84 -29.36
C LEU A 609 23.56 -23.93 -28.38
N GLN A 610 22.73 -24.95 -28.18
CA GLN A 610 23.05 -26.10 -27.33
C GLN A 610 24.28 -26.84 -27.89
N ASN A 611 24.32 -27.15 -29.19
CA ASN A 611 25.49 -27.77 -29.83
C ASN A 611 26.76 -26.93 -29.70
N ARG A 612 26.61 -25.60 -29.74
CA ARG A 612 27.74 -24.66 -29.69
C ARG A 612 28.26 -24.41 -28.27
N TYR A 613 27.41 -24.42 -27.25
CA TYR A 613 27.76 -23.91 -25.92
C TYR A 613 27.60 -24.92 -24.79
N ALA A 614 26.90 -26.05 -24.98
CA ALA A 614 26.70 -27.03 -23.91
C ALA A 614 28.01 -27.51 -23.29
N HIS A 615 29.02 -27.83 -24.10
CA HIS A 615 30.32 -28.29 -23.61
C HIS A 615 31.03 -27.24 -22.73
N LEU A 616 30.93 -25.95 -23.06
CA LEU A 616 31.51 -24.86 -22.27
C LEU A 616 30.77 -24.67 -20.94
N ILE A 617 29.44 -24.72 -20.95
CA ILE A 617 28.61 -24.60 -19.74
C ILE A 617 28.89 -25.77 -18.79
N HIS A 618 29.03 -26.98 -19.34
CA HIS A 618 29.44 -28.16 -18.59
C HIS A 618 30.87 -28.03 -18.04
N GLU A 619 31.81 -27.47 -18.80
CA GLU A 619 33.18 -27.22 -18.31
C GLU A 619 33.19 -26.29 -17.08
N TYR A 620 32.40 -25.21 -17.11
CA TYR A 620 32.31 -24.24 -16.02
C TYR A 620 31.62 -24.75 -14.75
N ILE A 621 30.67 -25.68 -14.89
CA ILE A 621 29.86 -26.16 -13.76
C ILE A 621 30.40 -27.49 -13.20
N VAL A 622 30.94 -28.36 -14.05
CA VAL A 622 31.34 -29.74 -13.68
C VAL A 622 32.84 -29.88 -13.44
N THR A 623 33.70 -29.26 -14.28
CA THR A 623 35.15 -29.52 -14.24
C THR A 623 35.98 -28.48 -13.50
N MET A 624 35.55 -27.21 -13.46
CA MET A 624 36.20 -26.15 -12.69
C MET A 624 35.86 -26.20 -11.22
#